data_AF-A0A0F9MDA5-F1
#
_entry.id   AF-A0A0F9MDA5-F1
#
_cell.length_a   1.000
_cell.length_b   1.000
_cell.length_c   1.000
_cell.angle_alpha   90.00
_cell.angle_beta   90.00
_cell.angle_gamma   90.00
#
_symmetry.space_group_name_H-M   'P 1'
#
loop_
_entity.id
_entity.type
_entity.pdbx_description
1 polymer ?
#
loop_
_entity_poly.entity_id
_entity_poly.type
_entity_poly.pdbx_seq_one_letter_code
_entity_poly.pdbx_strand_id
1 'polypeptide(L)'
;MLEQHIRESNAIEGLPNEGLYLSNSLLAARLVVIAAHEGQVLHPRVLHALVMDGLELPGDHKPGEYRRCRVRVGAFEPPPPDAIGLPLNAWWDNMFGVAAWDSHAEFERIHPFPDGNGRVGRLVYWNEQLLRDEEPELIHAAERHAYYARLEAYRASVGRHRK
;
A
#
# COMPACT_ATOMS: atom_id res chain seq x y z
N MET A 1 -6.46 19.10 -0.69
CA MET A 1 -6.11 18.08 0.32
C MET A 1 -5.79 16.73 -0.34
N LEU A 2 -6.71 16.07 -1.07
CA LEU A 2 -6.47 14.78 -1.76
C LEU A 2 -5.32 14.80 -2.79
N GLU A 3 -5.24 15.84 -3.63
CA GLU A 3 -4.22 15.88 -4.68
C GLU A 3 -2.80 16.00 -4.10
N GLN A 4 -2.61 16.79 -3.05
CA GLN A 4 -1.32 16.94 -2.37
C GLN A 4 -0.85 15.60 -1.79
N HIS A 5 -1.75 14.91 -1.09
CA HIS A 5 -1.55 13.57 -0.58
C HIS A 5 -1.06 12.58 -1.66
N ILE A 6 -1.66 12.60 -2.85
CA ILE A 6 -1.21 11.76 -3.97
C ILE A 6 0.12 12.21 -4.54
N ARG A 7 0.36 13.53 -4.62
CA ARG A 7 1.63 14.06 -5.10
C ARG A 7 2.80 13.65 -4.23
N GLU A 8 2.63 13.73 -2.90
CA GLU A 8 3.62 13.25 -1.94
C GLU A 8 3.79 11.74 -2.03
N SER A 9 2.69 10.98 -2.12
CA SER A 9 2.72 9.51 -2.29
C SER A 9 3.52 9.07 -3.52
N ASN A 10 3.37 9.74 -4.67
CA ASN A 10 4.17 9.45 -5.85
C ASN A 10 5.64 9.87 -5.65
N ALA A 11 5.89 11.03 -5.04
CA ALA A 11 7.25 11.53 -4.81
C ALA A 11 8.05 10.67 -3.80
N ILE A 12 7.40 10.02 -2.85
CA ILE A 12 8.03 9.04 -1.93
C ILE A 12 8.67 7.88 -2.72
N GLU A 13 8.03 7.44 -3.80
CA GLU A 13 8.52 6.38 -4.70
C GLU A 13 9.46 6.93 -5.79
N GLY A 14 9.71 8.24 -5.82
CA GLY A 14 10.47 8.88 -6.91
C GLY A 14 9.75 8.89 -8.26
N LEU A 15 8.41 8.75 -8.26
CA LEU A 15 7.58 8.71 -9.45
C LEU A 15 7.12 10.10 -9.89
N PRO A 16 6.89 10.31 -11.20
CA PRO A 16 6.46 11.59 -11.71
C PRO A 16 5.04 11.93 -11.25
N ASN A 17 4.78 13.23 -11.10
CA ASN A 17 3.47 13.78 -10.73
C ASN A 17 2.71 14.30 -11.95
N GLU A 18 2.64 13.46 -12.97
CA GLU A 18 2.02 13.72 -14.27
C GLU A 18 1.66 12.41 -14.97
N GLY A 19 0.92 12.50 -16.08
CA GLY A 19 0.52 11.35 -16.88
C GLY A 19 -0.24 10.29 -16.08
N LEU A 20 -0.07 9.02 -16.48
CA LEU A 20 -0.73 7.88 -15.84
C LEU A 20 -0.38 7.73 -14.36
N TYR A 21 0.85 8.06 -13.95
CA TYR A 21 1.26 8.00 -12.54
C TYR A 21 0.43 8.91 -11.64
N LEU A 22 0.06 10.11 -12.11
CA LEU A 22 -0.80 11.01 -11.36
C LEU A 22 -2.29 10.65 -11.55
N SER A 23 -2.75 10.45 -12.78
CA SER A 23 -4.19 10.23 -13.05
C SER A 23 -4.72 8.96 -12.39
N ASN A 24 -3.96 7.87 -12.44
CA ASN A 24 -4.36 6.59 -11.86
C ASN A 24 -4.42 6.66 -10.34
N SER A 25 -3.38 7.24 -9.71
CA SER A 25 -3.34 7.42 -8.27
C SER A 25 -4.46 8.35 -7.78
N LEU A 26 -4.78 9.42 -8.51
CA LEU A 26 -5.92 10.30 -8.19
C LEU A 26 -7.26 9.58 -8.34
N LEU A 27 -7.45 8.78 -9.39
CA LEU A 27 -8.66 7.99 -9.58
C LEU A 27 -8.86 7.00 -8.44
N ALA A 28 -7.82 6.24 -8.09
CA ALA A 28 -7.85 5.30 -6.98
C ALA A 28 -8.17 6.00 -5.66
N ALA A 29 -7.56 7.16 -5.39
CA ALA A 29 -7.82 7.95 -4.19
C ALA A 29 -9.26 8.47 -4.11
N ARG A 30 -9.83 8.92 -5.23
CA ARG A 30 -11.24 9.34 -5.30
C ARG A 30 -12.18 8.16 -5.01
N LEU A 31 -11.89 6.99 -5.56
CA LEU A 31 -12.67 5.79 -5.30
C LEU A 31 -12.55 5.33 -3.84
N VAL A 32 -11.39 5.48 -3.21
CA VAL A 32 -11.22 5.25 -1.76
C VAL A 32 -12.14 6.16 -0.95
N VAL A 33 -12.16 7.46 -1.25
CA VAL A 33 -13.04 8.42 -0.55
C VAL A 33 -14.53 8.06 -0.73
N ILE A 34 -14.93 7.73 -1.96
CA ILE A 34 -16.31 7.31 -2.25
C ILE A 34 -16.66 6.03 -1.50
N ALA A 35 -15.80 5.01 -1.56
CA ALA A 35 -16.02 3.75 -0.86
C ALA A 35 -16.12 3.94 0.66
N ALA A 36 -15.24 4.75 1.24
CA ALA A 36 -15.27 5.04 2.67
C ALA A 36 -16.57 5.73 3.11
N HIS A 37 -17.09 6.67 2.32
CA HIS A 37 -18.40 7.29 2.60
C HIS A 37 -19.56 6.29 2.58
N GLU A 38 -19.44 5.20 1.82
CA GLU A 38 -20.41 4.10 1.76
C GLU A 38 -20.12 3.00 2.82
N GLY A 39 -19.18 3.22 3.73
CA GLY A 39 -18.76 2.22 4.73
C GLY A 39 -18.02 1.02 4.13
N GLN A 40 -17.40 1.20 2.96
CA GLN A 40 -16.72 0.14 2.21
C GLN A 40 -15.20 0.33 2.19
N VAL A 41 -14.50 -0.81 2.16
CA VAL A 41 -13.06 -0.88 1.92
C VAL A 41 -12.79 -1.44 0.53
N LEU A 42 -11.91 -0.78 -0.23
CA LEU A 42 -11.48 -1.29 -1.53
C LEU A 42 -10.40 -2.35 -1.36
N HIS A 43 -10.61 -3.50 -1.97
CA HIS A 43 -9.64 -4.59 -1.94
C HIS A 43 -8.31 -4.18 -2.60
N PRO A 44 -7.12 -4.53 -2.06
CA PRO A 44 -5.84 -4.08 -2.59
C PRO A 44 -5.60 -4.44 -4.05
N ARG A 45 -6.16 -5.56 -4.54
CA ARG A 45 -6.07 -5.92 -5.97
C ARG A 45 -6.82 -4.93 -6.87
N VAL A 46 -7.95 -4.38 -6.40
CA VAL A 46 -8.69 -3.34 -7.13
C VAL A 46 -7.89 -2.05 -7.16
N LEU A 47 -7.35 -1.64 -6.00
CA LEU A 47 -6.50 -0.47 -5.91
C LEU A 47 -5.25 -0.60 -6.79
N HIS A 48 -4.58 -1.76 -6.76
CA HIS A 48 -3.44 -2.01 -7.62
C HIS A 48 -3.83 -2.02 -9.11
N ALA A 49 -4.98 -2.62 -9.46
CA ALA A 49 -5.46 -2.61 -10.83
C ALA A 49 -5.64 -1.17 -11.35
N LEU A 50 -6.20 -0.28 -10.53
CA LEU A 50 -6.36 1.14 -10.85
C LEU A 50 -5.02 1.87 -10.92
N VAL A 51 -4.18 1.74 -9.90
CA VAL A 51 -2.90 2.46 -9.78
C VAL A 51 -1.93 2.08 -10.91
N MET A 52 -1.96 0.83 -11.34
CA MET A 52 -1.03 0.29 -12.35
C MET A 52 -1.64 0.18 -13.76
N ASP A 53 -2.87 0.65 -13.98
CA ASP A 53 -3.52 0.55 -15.29
C ASP A 53 -2.73 1.29 -16.38
N GLY A 54 -2.39 0.59 -17.47
CA GLY A 54 -1.58 1.13 -18.56
C GLY A 54 -0.11 1.45 -18.22
N LEU A 55 0.37 1.10 -17.01
CA LEU A 55 1.79 1.20 -16.64
C LEU A 55 2.52 -0.11 -16.91
N GLU A 56 3.82 -0.03 -17.16
CA GLU A 56 4.67 -1.21 -17.29
C GLU A 56 4.83 -1.90 -15.93
N LEU A 57 4.67 -3.22 -15.92
CA LEU A 57 4.89 -4.07 -14.76
C LEU A 57 6.04 -5.04 -15.05
N PRO A 58 6.80 -5.47 -14.03
CA PRO A 58 7.86 -6.44 -14.22
C PRO A 58 7.36 -7.73 -14.88
N GLY A 59 8.00 -8.16 -15.98
CA GLY A 59 7.63 -9.40 -16.68
C GLY A 59 6.27 -9.29 -17.39
N ASP A 60 5.46 -10.35 -17.28
CA ASP A 60 4.14 -10.46 -17.92
C ASP A 60 2.98 -10.24 -16.92
N HIS A 61 3.26 -9.59 -15.78
CA HIS A 61 2.24 -9.30 -14.78
C HIS A 61 1.21 -8.30 -15.30
N LYS A 62 -0.04 -8.50 -14.91
CA LYS A 62 -1.13 -7.57 -15.18
C LYS A 62 -1.53 -6.79 -13.94
N PRO A 63 -2.10 -5.58 -14.08
CA PRO A 63 -2.61 -4.83 -12.94
C PRO A 63 -3.60 -5.65 -12.11
N GLY A 64 -3.32 -5.79 -10.81
CA GLY A 64 -4.15 -6.53 -9.84
C GLY A 64 -3.71 -7.96 -9.60
N GLU A 65 -2.67 -8.43 -10.30
CA GLU A 65 -2.05 -9.74 -10.07
C GLU A 65 -1.00 -9.66 -8.95
N TYR A 66 -1.03 -10.63 -8.04
CA TYR A 66 0.08 -10.82 -7.10
C TYR A 66 1.34 -11.25 -7.82
N ARG A 67 2.50 -10.91 -7.25
CA ARG A 67 3.78 -11.27 -7.85
C ARG A 67 3.98 -12.78 -7.90
N ARG A 68 4.55 -13.24 -9.00
CA ARG A 68 5.03 -14.62 -9.22
C ARG A 68 6.53 -14.76 -8.98
N CYS A 69 7.21 -13.67 -8.63
CA CYS A 69 8.64 -13.60 -8.40
C CYS A 69 8.99 -13.15 -6.97
N ARG A 70 10.22 -13.48 -6.54
CA ARG A 70 10.77 -12.93 -5.30
C ARG A 70 11.15 -11.46 -5.52
N VAL A 71 10.95 -10.65 -4.49
CA VAL A 71 11.31 -9.23 -4.45
C VAL A 71 12.04 -8.94 -3.15
N ARG A 72 12.68 -7.79 -3.06
CA ARG A 72 13.37 -7.34 -1.85
C ARG A 72 13.02 -5.87 -1.58
N VAL A 73 12.77 -5.55 -0.31
CA VAL A 73 12.46 -4.19 0.15
C VAL A 73 13.61 -3.73 1.05
N GLY A 74 14.58 -3.02 0.47
CA GLY A 74 15.83 -2.71 1.16
C GLY A 74 16.60 -3.99 1.52
N ALA A 75 16.80 -4.27 2.80
CA ALA A 75 17.41 -5.51 3.29
C ALA A 75 16.39 -6.63 3.61
N PHE A 76 15.09 -6.34 3.57
CA PHE A 76 14.03 -7.25 3.96
C PHE A 76 13.54 -8.09 2.77
N GLU A 77 13.37 -9.39 2.98
CA GLU A 77 12.74 -10.31 2.03
C GLU A 77 11.31 -10.63 2.47
N PRO A 78 10.28 -10.16 1.73
CA PRO A 78 8.89 -10.52 1.98
C PRO A 78 8.64 -12.03 1.81
N PRO A 79 7.45 -12.55 2.21
CA PRO A 79 7.07 -13.95 1.99
C PRO A 79 7.29 -14.38 0.52
N PRO A 80 7.65 -15.64 0.23
CA PRO A 80 7.77 -16.08 -1.16
C PRO A 80 6.40 -16.05 -1.88
N PRO A 81 6.36 -15.95 -3.22
CA PRO A 81 5.13 -15.80 -4.01
C PRO A 81 4.00 -16.79 -3.67
N ASP A 82 4.37 -18.05 -3.49
CA ASP A 82 3.50 -19.17 -3.14
C ASP A 82 2.92 -19.07 -1.72
N ALA A 83 3.55 -18.28 -0.85
CA ALA A 83 3.11 -18.07 0.53
C ALA A 83 2.42 -16.71 0.76
N ILE A 84 2.12 -15.91 -0.28
CA ILE A 84 1.45 -14.60 -0.12
C ILE A 84 0.01 -14.75 0.38
N GLY A 85 -0.72 -15.77 -0.09
CA GLY A 85 -2.17 -15.89 0.12
C GLY A 85 -2.57 -15.97 1.59
N LEU A 86 -1.90 -16.83 2.38
CA LEU A 86 -2.21 -17.01 3.80
C LEU A 86 -2.05 -15.73 4.64
N PRO A 87 -0.89 -15.05 4.68
CA PRO A 87 -0.72 -13.83 5.46
C PRO A 87 -1.58 -12.68 4.93
N LEU A 88 -1.84 -12.61 3.62
CA LEU A 88 -2.69 -11.55 3.06
C LEU A 88 -4.16 -11.73 3.47
N ASN A 89 -4.67 -12.96 3.48
CA ASN A 89 -6.01 -13.24 3.98
C ASN A 89 -6.12 -12.94 5.48
N ALA A 90 -5.13 -13.38 6.27
CA ALA A 90 -5.11 -13.11 7.71
C ALA A 90 -5.05 -11.60 8.02
N TRP A 91 -4.29 -10.84 7.22
CA TRP A 91 -4.26 -9.39 7.31
C TRP A 91 -5.62 -8.77 6.95
N TRP A 92 -6.24 -9.19 5.84
CA TRP A 92 -7.54 -8.66 5.39
C TRP A 92 -8.65 -8.90 6.43
N ASP A 93 -8.70 -10.10 7.00
CA ASP A 93 -9.70 -10.47 8.01
C ASP A 93 -9.54 -9.68 9.31
N ASN A 94 -8.33 -9.23 9.64
CA ASN A 94 -8.01 -8.51 10.87
C ASN A 94 -7.66 -7.02 10.63
N MET A 95 -7.90 -6.48 9.43
CA MET A 95 -7.48 -5.14 9.02
C MET A 95 -7.93 -4.08 10.04
N PHE A 96 -9.20 -4.11 10.45
CA PHE A 96 -9.77 -3.17 11.42
C PHE A 96 -9.54 -3.55 12.90
N GLY A 97 -8.90 -4.69 13.17
CA GLY A 97 -8.63 -5.20 14.52
C GLY A 97 -7.38 -4.63 15.20
N VAL A 98 -6.55 -3.90 14.46
CA VAL A 98 -5.30 -3.27 14.95
C VAL A 98 -5.33 -1.75 14.70
N ALA A 99 -4.26 -1.01 15.01
CA ALA A 99 -4.17 0.39 14.60
C ALA A 99 -3.97 0.49 13.08
N ALA A 100 -4.52 1.52 12.43
CA ALA A 100 -4.45 1.68 10.98
C ALA A 100 -3.02 1.71 10.43
N TRP A 101 -2.09 2.29 11.18
CA TRP A 101 -0.67 2.21 10.84
C TRP A 101 -0.12 0.78 10.87
N ASP A 102 -0.48 -0.02 11.89
CA ASP A 102 0.04 -1.39 12.02
C ASP A 102 -0.52 -2.30 10.93
N SER A 103 -1.79 -2.10 10.54
CA SER A 103 -2.40 -2.74 9.38
C SER A 103 -1.67 -2.35 8.08
N HIS A 104 -1.42 -1.05 7.86
CA HIS A 104 -0.63 -0.57 6.72
C HIS A 104 0.78 -1.18 6.68
N ALA A 105 1.47 -1.19 7.82
CA ALA A 105 2.82 -1.72 7.93
C ALA A 105 2.88 -3.24 7.71
N GLU A 106 1.84 -3.99 8.11
CA GLU A 106 1.71 -5.41 7.82
C GLU A 106 1.49 -5.67 6.33
N PHE A 107 0.65 -4.89 5.65
CA PHE A 107 0.48 -4.95 4.21
C PHE A 107 1.82 -4.72 3.47
N GLU A 108 2.57 -3.68 3.87
CA GLU A 108 3.90 -3.38 3.32
C GLU A 108 4.94 -4.49 3.61
N ARG A 109 4.76 -5.26 4.69
CA ARG A 109 5.59 -6.41 5.03
C ARG A 109 5.25 -7.64 4.18
N ILE A 110 3.98 -7.85 3.84
CA ILE A 110 3.54 -8.94 2.95
C ILE A 110 4.00 -8.67 1.51
N HIS A 111 3.94 -7.40 1.09
CA HIS A 111 4.43 -6.89 -0.20
C HIS A 111 3.94 -7.75 -1.39
N PRO A 112 2.63 -7.81 -1.63
CA PRO A 112 2.01 -8.84 -2.46
C PRO A 112 2.16 -8.61 -3.97
N PHE A 113 2.50 -7.40 -4.42
CA PHE A 113 2.55 -7.02 -5.83
C PHE A 113 3.98 -6.95 -6.38
N PRO A 114 4.18 -7.09 -7.70
CA PRO A 114 5.51 -7.01 -8.30
C PRO A 114 6.08 -5.59 -8.27
N ASP A 115 5.22 -4.57 -8.30
CA ASP A 115 5.54 -3.15 -8.14
C ASP A 115 4.30 -2.40 -7.60
N GLY A 116 4.43 -1.12 -7.25
CA GLY A 116 3.31 -0.27 -6.85
C GLY A 116 2.82 -0.48 -5.40
N ASN A 117 3.46 -1.36 -4.63
CA ASN A 117 3.08 -1.70 -3.26
C ASN A 117 2.95 -0.45 -2.37
N GLY A 118 3.94 0.45 -2.35
CA GLY A 118 3.90 1.64 -1.50
C GLY A 118 2.72 2.58 -1.77
N ARG A 119 2.40 2.81 -3.06
CA ARG A 119 1.24 3.62 -3.46
C ARG A 119 -0.07 2.96 -3.05
N VAL A 120 -0.21 1.65 -3.26
CA VAL A 120 -1.39 0.88 -2.86
C VAL A 120 -1.51 0.83 -1.34
N GLY A 121 -0.42 0.61 -0.62
CA GLY A 121 -0.39 0.55 0.84
C GLY A 121 -0.83 1.84 1.48
N ARG A 122 -0.41 3.01 0.96
CA ARG A 122 -0.88 4.31 1.44
C ARG A 122 -2.36 4.57 1.14
N LEU A 123 -2.88 4.09 0.00
CA LEU A 123 -4.33 4.15 -0.29
C LEU A 123 -5.15 3.26 0.64
N VAL A 124 -4.65 2.05 0.94
CA VAL A 124 -5.22 1.15 1.94
C VAL A 124 -5.23 1.81 3.32
N TYR A 125 -4.12 2.46 3.70
CA TYR A 125 -4.00 3.18 4.96
C TYR A 125 -5.05 4.29 5.06
N TRP A 126 -5.17 5.13 4.04
CA TRP A 126 -6.19 6.18 4.01
C TRP A 126 -7.62 5.64 4.05
N ASN A 127 -7.91 4.57 3.31
CA ASN A 127 -9.25 3.97 3.35
C ASN A 127 -9.60 3.54 4.77
N GLU A 128 -8.64 2.95 5.47
CA GLU A 128 -8.81 2.52 6.86
C GLU A 128 -9.02 3.71 7.81
N GLN A 129 -8.22 4.77 7.68
CA GLN A 129 -8.35 5.99 8.47
C GLN A 129 -9.73 6.64 8.28
N LEU A 130 -10.18 6.79 7.03
CA LEU A 130 -11.49 7.37 6.72
C LEU A 130 -12.63 6.55 7.33
N LEU A 131 -12.54 5.21 7.33
CA LEU A 131 -13.54 4.35 7.94
C LEU A 131 -13.53 4.37 9.48
N ARG A 132 -12.46 4.90 10.08
CA ARG A 132 -12.32 5.12 11.53
C ARG A 132 -12.68 6.55 11.96
N ASP A 133 -13.23 7.36 11.04
CA ASP A 133 -13.43 8.80 11.21
C ASP A 133 -12.13 9.57 11.56
N GLU A 134 -10.99 9.07 11.08
CA GLU A 134 -9.69 9.72 11.20
C GLU A 134 -9.35 10.52 9.92
N GLU A 135 -8.59 11.61 10.07
CA GLU A 135 -8.04 12.31 8.90
C GLU A 135 -6.89 11.48 8.27
N PRO A 136 -6.90 11.29 6.92
CA PRO A 136 -5.78 10.66 6.23
C PRO A 136 -4.43 11.31 6.56
N GLU A 137 -3.43 10.50 6.90
CA GLU A 137 -2.09 11.01 7.22
C GLU A 137 -1.40 11.53 5.93
N LEU A 138 -0.96 12.80 5.96
CA LEU A 138 -0.13 13.38 4.92
C LEU A 138 1.34 13.04 5.19
N ILE A 139 1.84 12.01 4.53
CA ILE A 139 3.26 11.63 4.60
C ILE A 139 4.01 12.45 3.56
N HIS A 140 4.90 13.35 3.99
CA HIS A 140 5.70 14.17 3.09
C HIS A 140 6.88 13.38 2.50
N ALA A 141 7.14 13.53 1.19
CA ALA A 141 8.26 12.90 0.51
C ALA A 141 9.62 13.37 1.05
N ALA A 142 9.69 14.60 1.56
CA ALA A 142 10.86 15.11 2.28
C ALA A 142 11.18 14.26 3.53
N GLU A 143 10.18 13.62 4.13
CA GLU A 143 10.27 12.81 5.34
C GLU A 143 10.26 11.31 5.04
N ARG A 144 10.44 10.90 3.76
CA ARG A 144 10.37 9.48 3.35
C ARG A 144 11.26 8.56 4.19
N HIS A 145 12.41 9.05 4.68
CA HIS A 145 13.29 8.26 5.53
C HIS A 145 12.65 7.94 6.89
N ALA A 146 11.91 8.88 7.49
CA ALA A 146 11.18 8.66 8.73
C ALA A 146 10.02 7.66 8.51
N TYR A 147 9.31 7.78 7.39
CA TYR A 147 8.28 6.83 6.98
C TYR A 147 8.84 5.40 6.84
N TYR A 148 9.93 5.22 6.10
CA TYR A 148 10.57 3.91 5.94
C TYR A 148 11.15 3.37 7.26
N ALA A 149 11.70 4.23 8.12
CA ALA A 149 12.18 3.83 9.44
C ALA A 149 11.03 3.31 10.34
N ARG A 150 9.84 3.90 10.26
CA ARG A 150 8.65 3.45 11.00
C ARG A 150 8.18 2.06 10.51
N LEU A 151 8.24 1.81 9.20
CA LEU A 151 7.99 0.47 8.62
C LEU A 151 9.03 -0.56 9.06
N GLU A 152 10.32 -0.16 9.10
CA GLU A 152 11.40 -1.02 9.57
C GLU A 152 11.25 -1.37 11.06
N ALA A 153 10.90 -0.39 11.89
CA ALA A 153 10.63 -0.58 13.31
C ALA A 153 9.47 -1.57 13.55
N TYR A 154 8.41 -1.48 12.75
CA TYR A 154 7.30 -2.44 12.77
C TYR A 154 7.77 -3.85 12.42
N ARG A 155 8.54 -4.02 11.33
CA ARG A 155 9.08 -5.33 10.93
C ARG A 155 9.94 -5.95 12.04
N ALA A 156 10.76 -5.14 12.70
CA ALA A 156 11.60 -5.58 13.82
C ALA A 156 10.78 -5.98 15.05
N SER A 157 9.60 -5.40 15.28
CA SER A 157 8.72 -5.76 16.40
C SER A 157 8.05 -7.12 16.19
N VAL A 158 7.55 -7.40 14.98
CA VAL A 158 6.91 -8.67 14.63
C VAL A 158 7.90 -9.84 14.66
N GLY A 159 9.14 -9.63 14.22
CA GLY A 159 10.18 -10.65 14.25
C GLY A 159 10.61 -11.10 15.66
N ARG A 160 10.41 -10.26 16.69
CA ARG A 160 10.75 -10.58 18.09
C ARG A 160 9.75 -11.51 18.78
N HIS A 161 8.53 -11.65 18.25
CA HIS A 161 7.45 -12.43 18.87
C HIS A 161 7.33 -13.87 18.32
N ARG A 162 8.23 -14.25 17.40
CA ARG A 162 8.27 -15.59 16.77
C ARG A 162 9.49 -16.44 17.18
N LYS A 163 10.18 -16.08 18.26
CA LYS A 163 11.24 -16.88 18.87
C LYS A 163 10.76 -17.54 20.16
#